data_AF-A0A8X6SIN6-F1
#
_entry.id   AF-A0A8X6SIN6-F1
#
_cell.length_a   1.000
_cell.length_b   1.000
_cell.length_c   1.000
_cell.angle_alpha   90.00
_cell.angle_beta   90.00
_cell.angle_gamma   90.00
#
_symmetry.space_group_name_H-M   'P 1'
#
loop_
_entity.id
_entity.type
_entity.pdbx_description
1 polymer ?
#
loop_
_entity_poly.entity_id
_entity_poly.type
_entity_poly.pdbx_seq_one_letter_code
_entity_poly.pdbx_strand_id
1 'polypeptide(L)'
;MPVQQSDVSIYLGCALDNKLEWTKHAKLGVSKARKRLSILKKLTGVKWGCNRDTLNTTYKTYIQPVLNYCNEVLISASENVRKLLDTFHNQALRMITGGVKTTPVLAMQLLCDLQPFTNIIEKNAAILFNRLIRLPNNSFWRDYDSDGGRNLKTQKGFIQCVRENIQYKVINDVPFELLSFANPLDYATLDIRLDLVLNVRKRDLSPTALHAIALETINTRFPPEEWLHIYTDSSLLDFSQGAGIGVFSHLFFYSHAGPLTTHFDGEVEAIHIALQQLAVRLPPIERAVILSDSTSALQALSNYNENNCLRVQNCRELLGKIKGKIVFQWVPSHCGLWGNERADFLAKKGTGILQNFRRDLTLHSAKLEIKRIFRESFRLTASRVARDKPWNTLCKKSHGIPSSPRAAAVAKFRFLTGHDCLCAHLFRFNLVTSPICVLCDTGQDMTAAHLDECSALNDLNCIVKRYWRARCLMT
;
A
#
# COMPACT_ATOMS: atom_id res chain seq x y z
N MET A 1 35.79 -28.48 8.39
CA MET A 1 36.52 -27.49 7.54
C MET A 1 36.56 -26.16 8.28
N PRO A 2 37.75 -25.57 8.52
CA PRO A 2 37.82 -24.18 8.98
C PRO A 2 37.25 -23.27 7.89
N VAL A 3 36.24 -22.47 8.24
CA VAL A 3 35.67 -21.48 7.33
C VAL A 3 36.70 -20.36 7.17
N GLN A 4 37.10 -20.08 5.93
CA GLN A 4 38.06 -19.01 5.64
C GLN A 4 37.49 -17.68 6.11
N GLN A 5 38.22 -16.97 6.99
CA GLN A 5 37.81 -15.66 7.47
C GLN A 5 37.80 -14.68 6.29
N SER A 6 36.61 -14.19 5.95
CA SER A 6 36.42 -13.19 4.90
C SER A 6 35.86 -11.93 5.53
N ASP A 7 36.38 -10.77 5.14
CA ASP A 7 35.87 -9.47 5.61
C ASP A 7 34.39 -9.26 5.30
N VAL A 8 33.89 -9.97 4.27
CA VAL A 8 32.51 -9.87 3.81
C VAL A 8 32.05 -11.23 3.31
N SER A 9 31.01 -11.75 3.96
CA SER A 9 30.35 -12.98 3.54
C SER A 9 29.02 -12.68 2.83
N ILE A 10 28.72 -13.42 1.76
CA ILE A 10 27.41 -13.36 1.10
C ILE A 10 26.56 -14.50 1.63
N TYR A 11 25.46 -14.17 2.30
CA TYR A 11 24.48 -15.15 2.78
C TYR A 11 23.10 -14.78 2.24
N LEU A 12 22.48 -15.72 1.50
CA LEU A 12 21.20 -15.50 0.82
C LEU A 12 21.18 -14.13 0.12
N GLY A 13 22.20 -13.82 -0.68
CA GLY A 13 22.32 -12.55 -1.42
C GLY A 13 22.59 -11.28 -0.59
N CYS A 14 22.55 -11.35 0.74
CA CYS A 14 22.91 -10.25 1.65
C CYS A 14 24.43 -10.25 1.88
N ALA A 15 25.04 -9.05 1.88
CA ALA A 15 26.48 -8.92 2.11
C ALA A 15 26.71 -8.48 3.56
N LEU A 16 27.20 -9.42 4.37
CA LEU A 16 27.48 -9.25 5.78
C LEU A 16 28.96 -8.87 5.93
N ASP A 17 29.25 -7.64 6.37
CA ASP A 17 30.60 -7.25 6.75
C ASP A 17 30.85 -7.53 8.24
N ASN A 18 32.12 -7.68 8.62
CA ASN A 18 32.53 -8.07 9.98
C ASN A 18 32.01 -7.15 11.09
N LYS A 19 31.61 -5.92 10.76
CA LYS A 19 31.14 -4.91 11.71
C LYS A 19 29.64 -4.61 11.56
N LEU A 20 28.94 -5.31 10.67
CA LEU A 20 27.56 -5.04 10.28
C LEU A 20 27.28 -3.55 10.00
N GLU A 21 28.21 -2.88 9.30
CA GLU A 21 28.05 -1.48 8.87
C GLU A 21 27.10 -1.34 7.66
N TRP A 22 26.91 -2.44 6.92
CA TRP A 22 26.05 -2.56 5.74
C TRP A 22 26.48 -1.73 4.52
N THR A 23 27.63 -1.06 4.61
CA THR A 23 28.16 -0.19 3.56
C THR A 23 28.34 -0.96 2.24
N LYS A 24 28.90 -2.17 2.30
CA LYS A 24 29.12 -2.98 1.10
C LYS A 24 27.82 -3.51 0.52
N HIS A 25 26.87 -3.91 1.35
CA HIS A 25 25.54 -4.33 0.90
C HIS A 25 24.82 -3.19 0.14
N ALA A 26 24.77 -1.99 0.71
CA ALA A 26 24.17 -0.83 0.06
C ALA A 26 24.85 -0.47 -1.26
N LYS A 27 26.20 -0.46 -1.30
CA LYS A 27 26.97 -0.20 -2.53
C LYS A 27 26.70 -1.24 -3.62
N LEU A 28 26.60 -2.53 -3.26
CA LEU A 28 26.26 -3.60 -4.20
C LEU A 28 24.84 -3.43 -4.77
N GLY A 29 23.86 -3.11 -3.91
CA GLY A 29 22.49 -2.80 -4.32
C GLY A 29 22.43 -1.63 -5.30
N VAL A 30 23.08 -0.51 -4.97
CA VAL A 30 23.16 0.68 -5.84
C VAL A 30 23.86 0.38 -7.16
N SER A 31 24.96 -0.39 -7.16
CA SER A 31 25.67 -0.78 -8.38
C SER A 31 24.76 -1.59 -9.32
N LYS A 32 24.04 -2.58 -8.78
CA LYS A 32 23.05 -3.37 -9.55
C LYS A 32 21.91 -2.49 -10.07
N ALA A 33 21.36 -1.62 -9.22
CA ALA A 33 20.27 -0.72 -9.60
C ALA A 33 20.70 0.31 -10.65
N ARG A 34 21.96 0.78 -10.63
CA ARG A 34 22.51 1.72 -11.61
C ARG A 34 22.56 1.14 -13.02
N LYS A 35 22.85 -0.15 -13.17
CA LYS A 35 22.74 -0.85 -14.46
C LYS A 35 21.32 -0.75 -15.00
N ARG A 36 20.30 -0.99 -14.16
CA ARG A 36 18.88 -0.85 -14.54
C ARG A 36 18.46 0.60 -14.81
N LEU A 37 19.00 1.56 -14.06
CA LEU A 37 18.75 2.98 -14.26
C LEU A 37 19.25 3.48 -15.62
N SER A 38 20.34 2.91 -16.13
CA SER A 38 20.83 3.24 -17.48
C SER A 38 19.81 2.92 -18.58
N ILE A 39 18.99 1.88 -18.40
CA ILE A 39 17.89 1.53 -19.31
C ILE A 39 16.78 2.57 -19.19
N LEU A 40 16.38 2.95 -17.96
CA LEU A 40 15.39 4.01 -17.75
C LEU A 40 15.82 5.33 -18.42
N LYS A 41 17.13 5.66 -18.40
CA LYS A 41 17.68 6.84 -19.09
C LYS A 41 17.38 6.83 -20.59
N LYS A 42 17.43 5.66 -21.21
CA LYS A 42 17.11 5.48 -22.63
C LYS A 42 15.60 5.60 -22.92
N LEU A 43 14.75 5.74 -21.90
CA LEU A 43 13.30 5.94 -22.06
C LEU A 43 12.86 7.37 -21.74
N THR A 44 13.75 8.22 -21.21
CA THR A 44 13.39 9.53 -20.66
C THR A 44 13.40 10.69 -21.65
N GLY A 45 13.54 10.42 -22.96
CA GLY A 45 13.56 11.45 -24.00
C GLY A 45 12.35 12.38 -23.94
N VAL A 46 12.56 13.69 -24.11
CA VAL A 46 11.47 14.69 -23.98
C VAL A 46 10.48 14.59 -25.15
N LYS A 47 10.97 14.37 -26.38
CA LYS A 47 10.17 14.32 -27.61
C LYS A 47 9.63 12.92 -27.94
N TRP A 48 10.42 11.88 -27.67
CA TRP A 48 10.15 10.50 -28.08
C TRP A 48 10.05 9.52 -26.89
N GLY A 49 10.36 9.96 -25.67
CA GLY A 49 10.39 9.10 -24.50
C GLY A 49 9.02 8.81 -23.92
N CYS A 50 8.99 7.88 -22.97
CA CYS A 50 7.77 7.44 -22.33
C CYS A 50 7.13 8.55 -21.48
N ASN A 51 5.82 8.43 -21.25
CA ASN A 51 5.12 9.30 -20.30
C ASN A 51 5.66 9.09 -18.87
N ARG A 52 5.41 10.07 -17.99
CA ARG A 52 5.94 10.08 -16.62
C ARG A 52 5.50 8.84 -15.82
N ASP A 53 4.23 8.45 -15.95
CA ASP A 53 3.69 7.37 -15.13
C ASP A 53 4.28 6.00 -15.53
N THR A 54 4.52 5.76 -16.82
CA THR A 54 5.25 4.57 -17.30
C THR A 54 6.67 4.54 -16.74
N LEU A 55 7.38 5.67 -16.74
CA LEU A 55 8.73 5.76 -16.14
C LEU A 55 8.70 5.50 -14.63
N ASN A 56 7.70 6.06 -13.93
CA ASN A 56 7.51 5.88 -12.50
C ASN A 56 7.18 4.41 -12.16
N THR A 57 6.28 3.79 -12.91
CA THR A 57 5.94 2.36 -12.78
C THR A 57 7.15 1.48 -13.08
N THR A 58 7.93 1.78 -14.13
CA THR A 58 9.17 1.06 -14.45
C THR A 58 10.16 1.15 -13.29
N TYR A 59 10.33 2.33 -12.68
CA TYR A 59 11.18 2.47 -11.50
C TYR A 59 10.69 1.60 -10.33
N LYS A 60 9.40 1.70 -9.99
CA LYS A 60 8.78 0.96 -8.87
C LYS A 60 8.85 -0.57 -9.04
N THR A 61 8.72 -1.06 -10.28
CA THR A 61 8.62 -2.50 -10.58
C THR A 61 9.94 -3.15 -10.99
N TYR A 62 10.85 -2.41 -11.63
CA TYR A 62 12.09 -2.98 -12.17
C TYR A 62 13.35 -2.52 -11.41
N ILE A 63 13.41 -1.29 -10.90
CA ILE A 63 14.63 -0.73 -10.29
C ILE A 63 14.58 -0.83 -8.77
N GLN A 64 13.52 -0.30 -8.17
CA GLN A 64 13.35 -0.22 -6.72
C GLN A 64 13.43 -1.59 -6.02
N PRO A 65 12.93 -2.72 -6.57
CA PRO A 65 13.04 -4.02 -5.91
C PRO A 65 14.48 -4.48 -5.69
N VAL A 66 15.43 -4.05 -6.51
CA VAL A 66 16.86 -4.35 -6.31
C VAL A 66 17.39 -3.71 -5.03
N LEU A 67 16.90 -2.51 -4.70
CA LEU A 67 17.29 -1.79 -3.49
C LEU A 67 16.49 -2.26 -2.27
N ASN A 68 15.27 -2.77 -2.47
CA ASN A 68 14.43 -3.26 -1.38
C ASN A 68 14.93 -4.60 -0.81
N TYR A 69 15.79 -5.31 -1.55
CA TYR A 69 16.32 -6.59 -1.11
C TYR A 69 17.16 -6.43 0.16
N CYS A 70 16.71 -7.04 1.26
CA CYS A 70 17.33 -6.94 2.59
C CYS A 70 17.51 -5.49 3.08
N ASN A 71 16.60 -4.58 2.71
CA ASN A 71 16.74 -3.18 3.11
C ASN A 71 16.30 -2.93 4.56
N GLU A 72 15.61 -3.86 5.20
CA GLU A 72 15.09 -3.75 6.56
C GLU A 72 16.21 -3.56 7.58
N VAL A 73 17.30 -4.32 7.40
CA VAL A 73 18.46 -4.25 8.30
C VAL A 73 19.24 -2.94 8.16
N LEU A 74 19.06 -2.21 7.05
CA LEU A 74 19.71 -0.92 6.83
C LEU A 74 19.21 0.18 7.77
N ILE A 75 18.19 -0.08 8.58
CA ILE A 75 17.80 0.83 9.67
C ILE A 75 18.92 0.99 10.71
N SER A 76 19.78 -0.02 10.89
CA SER A 76 20.96 0.07 11.77
C SER A 76 22.20 0.62 11.06
N ALA A 77 22.14 0.86 9.76
CA ALA A 77 23.24 1.47 9.02
C ALA A 77 23.39 2.96 9.36
N SER A 78 24.61 3.47 9.21
CA SER A 78 24.90 4.89 9.40
C SER A 78 24.07 5.77 8.46
N GLU A 79 23.86 7.03 8.85
CA GLU A 79 23.13 8.00 8.02
C GLU A 79 23.78 8.17 6.64
N ASN A 80 25.11 8.09 6.55
CA ASN A 80 25.85 8.17 5.28
C ASN A 80 25.50 7.01 4.33
N VAL A 81 25.33 5.79 4.85
CA VAL A 81 24.92 4.62 4.06
C VAL A 81 23.47 4.77 3.58
N ARG A 82 22.57 5.27 4.44
CA ARG A 82 21.17 5.55 4.05
C ARG A 82 21.08 6.67 3.00
N LYS A 83 21.86 7.75 3.17
CA LYS A 83 21.98 8.86 2.20
C LYS A 83 22.48 8.42 0.84
N LEU A 84 23.34 7.40 0.75
CA LEU A 84 23.78 6.82 -0.53
C LEU A 84 22.58 6.31 -1.34
N LEU A 85 21.62 5.64 -0.68
CA LEU A 85 20.42 5.11 -1.32
C LEU A 85 19.44 6.23 -1.68
N ASP A 86 19.26 7.22 -0.81
CA ASP A 86 18.45 8.41 -1.11
C ASP A 86 19.01 9.17 -2.31
N THR A 87 20.34 9.31 -2.41
CA THR A 87 20.98 9.99 -3.54
C THR A 87 20.69 9.28 -4.85
N PHE A 88 20.79 7.95 -4.88
CA PHE A 88 20.42 7.15 -6.05
C PHE A 88 18.92 7.27 -6.37
N HIS A 89 18.06 7.19 -5.35
CA HIS A 89 16.62 7.33 -5.50
C HIS A 89 16.26 8.69 -6.12
N ASN A 90 16.84 9.77 -5.59
CA ASN A 90 16.64 11.14 -6.08
C ASN A 90 17.15 11.35 -7.51
N GLN A 91 18.23 10.66 -7.91
CA GLN A 91 18.69 10.65 -9.30
C GLN A 91 17.64 10.04 -10.23
N ALA A 92 17.02 8.92 -9.84
CA ALA A 92 15.96 8.29 -10.61
C ALA A 92 14.71 9.19 -10.69
N LEU A 93 14.28 9.78 -9.57
CA LEU A 93 13.17 10.74 -9.55
C LEU A 93 13.42 11.93 -10.49
N ARG A 94 14.66 12.44 -10.52
CA ARG A 94 15.04 13.53 -11.41
C ARG A 94 14.87 13.16 -12.88
N MET A 95 15.22 11.93 -13.26
CA MET A 95 15.01 11.42 -14.63
C MET A 95 13.53 11.24 -14.96
N ILE A 96 12.73 10.70 -14.03
CA ILE A 96 11.28 10.49 -14.18
C ILE A 96 10.56 11.83 -14.32
N THR A 97 10.90 12.81 -13.49
CA THR A 97 10.25 14.14 -13.50
C THR A 97 10.77 15.03 -14.64
N GLY A 98 12.03 14.84 -15.05
CA GLY A 98 12.73 15.75 -15.97
C GLY A 98 13.26 17.01 -15.27
N GLY A 99 13.32 17.01 -13.94
CA GLY A 99 13.93 18.08 -13.16
C GLY A 99 15.42 18.23 -13.44
N VAL A 100 15.98 19.39 -13.08
CA VAL A 100 17.43 19.66 -13.14
C VAL A 100 18.05 19.53 -11.78
N LYS A 101 19.39 19.49 -11.66
CA LYS A 101 20.11 19.17 -10.41
C LYS A 101 19.64 19.98 -9.19
N THR A 102 19.28 21.24 -9.43
CA THR A 102 18.83 22.23 -8.43
C THR A 102 17.37 22.05 -8.01
N THR A 103 16.56 21.28 -8.75
CA THR A 103 15.15 21.05 -8.42
C THR A 103 14.99 20.42 -7.02
N PRO A 104 14.10 20.96 -6.16
CA PRO A 104 13.84 20.46 -4.82
C PRO A 104 13.47 18.98 -4.82
N VAL A 105 14.16 18.20 -3.97
CA VAL A 105 13.94 16.76 -3.84
C VAL A 105 12.49 16.44 -3.46
N LEU A 106 11.93 17.18 -2.50
CA LEU A 106 10.56 16.97 -2.04
C LEU A 106 9.52 17.20 -3.15
N ALA A 107 9.74 18.17 -4.04
CA ALA A 107 8.85 18.39 -5.19
C ALA A 107 8.84 17.17 -6.14
N MET A 108 10.01 16.56 -6.37
CA MET A 108 10.09 15.34 -7.20
C MET A 108 9.42 14.14 -6.51
N GLN A 109 9.59 14.02 -5.20
CA GLN A 109 8.96 12.98 -4.37
C GLN A 109 7.43 13.09 -4.41
N LEU A 110 6.88 14.30 -4.26
CA LEU A 110 5.44 14.56 -4.36
C LEU A 110 4.90 14.25 -5.74
N LEU A 111 5.58 14.69 -6.82
CA LEU A 111 5.11 14.44 -8.19
C LEU A 111 5.06 12.95 -8.54
N CYS A 112 6.00 12.15 -8.02
CA CYS A 112 6.08 10.72 -8.29
C CYS A 112 5.29 9.85 -7.29
N ASP A 113 4.67 10.45 -6.27
CA ASP A 113 4.10 9.75 -5.11
C ASP A 113 5.08 8.69 -4.57
N LEU A 114 6.30 9.16 -4.27
CA LEU A 114 7.41 8.35 -3.77
C LEU A 114 8.06 9.03 -2.57
N GLN A 115 8.13 8.29 -1.46
CA GLN A 115 8.78 8.73 -0.23
C GLN A 115 10.30 8.64 -0.36
N PRO A 116 11.07 9.35 0.50
CA PRO A 116 12.51 9.08 0.64
C PRO A 116 12.79 7.59 0.83
N PHE A 117 13.92 7.12 0.31
CA PHE A 117 14.31 5.72 0.45
C PHE A 117 14.57 5.36 1.93
N THR A 118 15.06 6.32 2.72
CA THR A 118 15.16 6.16 4.19
C THR A 118 13.80 5.82 4.82
N ASN A 119 12.71 6.50 4.45
CA ASN A 119 11.37 6.15 4.93
C ASN A 119 10.92 4.74 4.46
N ILE A 120 11.38 4.29 3.28
CA ILE A 120 11.09 2.94 2.80
C ILE A 120 11.81 1.89 3.66
N ILE A 121 13.07 2.13 4.02
CA ILE A 121 13.85 1.29 4.94
C ILE A 121 13.14 1.19 6.30
N GLU A 122 12.81 2.32 6.91
CA GLU A 122 12.16 2.38 8.22
C GLU A 122 10.81 1.66 8.22
N LYS A 123 9.99 1.89 7.19
CA LYS A 123 8.69 1.22 7.02
C LYS A 123 8.85 -0.30 6.88
N ASN A 124 9.79 -0.77 6.06
CA ASN A 124 9.99 -2.20 5.86
C ASN A 124 10.56 -2.85 7.13
N ALA A 125 11.46 -2.17 7.84
CA ALA A 125 11.97 -2.59 9.14
C ALA A 125 10.86 -2.71 10.19
N ALA A 126 9.92 -1.76 10.23
CA ALA A 126 8.74 -1.82 11.11
C ALA A 126 7.86 -3.06 10.81
N ILE A 127 7.64 -3.36 9.53
CA ILE A 127 6.87 -4.53 9.10
C ILE A 127 7.60 -5.83 9.47
N LEU A 128 8.91 -5.90 9.26
CA LEU A 128 9.70 -7.07 9.64
C LEU A 128 9.70 -7.27 11.15
N PHE A 129 9.90 -6.21 11.94
CA PHE A 129 9.83 -6.29 13.39
C PHE A 129 8.47 -6.79 13.87
N ASN A 130 7.37 -6.28 13.29
CA ASN A 130 6.02 -6.78 13.58
C ASN A 130 5.86 -8.25 13.24
N ARG A 131 6.52 -8.75 12.20
CA ARG A 131 6.53 -10.19 11.89
C ARG A 131 7.30 -11.00 12.94
N LEU A 132 8.46 -10.48 13.38
CA LEU A 132 9.36 -11.17 14.32
C LEU A 132 8.76 -11.33 15.71
N ILE A 133 8.13 -10.29 16.27
CA ILE A 133 7.48 -10.34 17.61
C ILE A 133 6.25 -11.27 17.68
N ARG A 134 5.78 -11.73 16.51
CA ARG A 134 4.64 -12.62 16.34
C ARG A 134 5.05 -14.05 16.02
N LEU A 135 6.33 -14.37 15.89
CA LEU A 135 6.73 -15.75 15.61
C LEU A 135 6.31 -16.67 16.77
N PRO A 136 5.64 -17.80 16.49
CA PRO A 136 5.27 -18.75 17.52
C PRO A 136 6.52 -19.35 18.16
N ASN A 137 6.46 -19.68 19.45
CA ASN A 137 7.53 -20.36 20.19
C ASN A 137 8.87 -19.61 20.25
N ASN A 138 8.90 -18.30 19.95
CA ASN A 138 10.11 -17.50 20.00
C ASN A 138 9.85 -16.14 20.68
N SER A 139 9.97 -16.13 22.01
CA SER A 139 9.79 -14.92 22.81
C SER A 139 10.97 -13.95 22.73
N PHE A 140 12.12 -14.36 22.19
CA PHE A 140 13.33 -13.53 22.12
C PHE A 140 13.05 -12.16 21.49
N TRP A 141 12.26 -12.09 20.41
CA TRP A 141 11.98 -10.83 19.72
C TRP A 141 11.03 -9.91 20.49
N ARG A 142 10.06 -10.51 21.21
CA ARG A 142 9.05 -9.79 21.99
C ARG A 142 9.68 -9.22 23.26
N ASP A 143 10.43 -10.06 23.95
CA ASP A 143 10.99 -9.79 25.27
C ASP A 143 12.44 -9.29 25.20
N TYR A 144 12.93 -8.99 23.99
CA TYR A 144 14.29 -8.50 23.80
C TYR A 144 14.53 -7.28 24.68
N ASP A 145 15.43 -7.40 25.64
CA ASP A 145 15.83 -6.27 26.46
C ASP A 145 16.85 -5.41 25.67
N SER A 146 16.44 -4.19 25.33
CA SER A 146 17.33 -3.23 24.67
C SER A 146 18.38 -2.63 25.60
N ASP A 147 18.16 -2.70 26.91
CA ASP A 147 18.95 -2.05 27.96
C ASP A 147 19.88 -3.04 28.69
N GLY A 148 19.69 -4.35 28.48
CA GLY A 148 20.55 -5.42 29.01
C GLY A 148 21.97 -5.45 28.44
N GLY A 149 22.82 -6.29 29.03
CA GLY A 149 24.24 -6.43 28.65
C GLY A 149 24.44 -6.93 27.21
N ARG A 150 24.84 -6.02 26.30
CA ARG A 150 25.09 -6.34 24.88
C ARG A 150 26.55 -6.73 24.62
N ASN A 151 26.76 -7.72 23.76
CA ASN A 151 28.08 -8.11 23.25
C ASN A 151 28.71 -7.03 22.36
N LEU A 152 27.90 -6.32 21.56
CA LEU A 152 28.32 -5.21 20.71
C LEU A 152 27.83 -3.88 21.29
N LYS A 153 28.67 -3.22 22.09
CA LYS A 153 28.32 -1.96 22.79
C LYS A 153 28.44 -0.71 21.90
N THR A 154 29.24 -0.79 20.84
CA THR A 154 29.60 0.37 19.99
C THR A 154 28.58 0.68 18.88
N GLN A 155 27.62 -0.21 18.62
CA GLN A 155 26.61 -0.02 17.57
C GLN A 155 25.22 -0.42 18.05
N LYS A 156 24.19 0.23 17.51
CA LYS A 156 22.79 -0.11 17.77
C LYS A 156 22.37 -1.27 16.89
N GLY A 157 21.74 -2.29 17.50
CA GLY A 157 21.20 -3.42 16.76
C GLY A 157 19.89 -3.07 16.04
N PHE A 158 19.42 -3.97 15.17
CA PHE A 158 18.17 -3.82 14.44
C PHE A 158 16.98 -3.50 15.35
N ILE A 159 16.78 -4.27 16.44
CA ILE A 159 15.63 -4.08 17.36
C ILE A 159 15.68 -2.70 18.03
N GLN A 160 16.87 -2.27 18.47
CA GLN A 160 17.05 -0.95 19.09
C GLN A 160 16.72 0.17 18.10
N CYS A 161 17.27 0.11 16.89
CA CYS A 161 16.98 1.09 15.85
C CYS A 161 15.49 1.11 15.51
N VAL A 162 14.83 -0.05 15.43
CA VAL A 162 13.39 -0.10 15.19
C VAL A 162 12.64 0.56 16.35
N ARG A 163 12.89 0.15 17.60
CA ARG A 163 12.20 0.73 18.77
C ARG A 163 12.40 2.24 18.83
N GLU A 164 13.62 2.76 18.78
CA GLU A 164 13.86 4.21 18.84
C GLU A 164 13.19 5.01 17.70
N ASN A 165 13.18 4.47 16.47
CA ASN A 165 12.61 5.19 15.32
C ASN A 165 11.10 4.98 15.14
N ILE A 166 10.52 3.96 15.80
CA ILE A 166 9.15 3.47 15.53
C ILE A 166 8.26 3.45 16.80
N GLN A 167 8.81 3.55 18.01
CA GLN A 167 8.08 3.49 19.30
C GLN A 167 6.98 4.57 19.43
N TYR A 168 7.06 5.68 18.69
CA TYR A 168 6.01 6.70 18.64
C TYR A 168 4.98 6.50 17.52
N LYS A 169 5.10 5.43 16.73
CA LYS A 169 4.41 5.29 15.44
C LYS A 169 3.71 3.94 15.23
N VAL A 170 3.73 2.98 16.16
CA VAL A 170 3.04 1.69 15.96
C VAL A 170 2.45 1.16 17.27
N ILE A 171 1.12 1.25 17.36
CA ILE A 171 0.15 0.29 17.94
C ILE A 171 0.59 -0.34 19.28
N ASN A 172 0.04 0.18 20.39
CA ASN A 172 0.18 -0.35 21.75
C ASN A 172 -0.66 -1.63 22.01
N ASP A 173 -1.04 -2.36 20.97
CA ASP A 173 -1.89 -3.54 21.09
C ASP A 173 -1.05 -4.81 21.21
N VAL A 174 -1.60 -5.81 21.92
CA VAL A 174 -0.96 -7.11 22.09
C VAL A 174 -0.80 -7.76 20.71
N PRO A 175 0.44 -8.06 20.27
CA PRO A 175 0.67 -8.63 18.94
C PRO A 175 0.19 -10.08 18.90
N PHE A 176 -0.80 -10.36 18.06
CA PHE A 176 -1.27 -11.71 17.79
C PHE A 176 -0.19 -12.59 17.14
N GLU A 177 -0.03 -13.84 17.60
CA GLU A 177 0.96 -14.78 17.08
C GLU A 177 0.67 -15.22 15.64
N LEU A 178 1.72 -15.49 14.88
CA LEU A 178 1.62 -16.06 13.56
C LEU A 178 1.21 -17.52 13.70
N LEU A 179 0.19 -17.88 12.94
CA LEU A 179 -0.26 -19.25 12.85
C LEU A 179 0.86 -20.14 12.31
N SER A 180 1.04 -21.29 12.96
CA SER A 180 1.84 -22.37 12.42
C SER A 180 1.20 -22.90 11.15
N PHE A 181 2.03 -23.32 10.18
CA PHE A 181 1.53 -24.05 9.02
C PHE A 181 0.91 -25.36 9.51
N ALA A 182 -0.39 -25.52 9.31
CA ALA A 182 -1.06 -26.80 9.56
C ALA A 182 -0.99 -27.67 8.30
N ASN A 183 -0.98 -28.99 8.51
CA ASN A 183 -0.86 -29.98 7.46
C ASN A 183 -2.03 -29.84 6.46
N PRO A 184 -1.76 -29.68 5.15
CA PRO A 184 -2.80 -29.58 4.13
C PRO A 184 -3.81 -30.74 4.11
N LEU A 185 -3.46 -31.89 4.69
CA LEU A 185 -4.30 -33.10 4.75
C LEU A 185 -5.24 -33.17 5.96
N ASP A 186 -5.07 -32.31 6.98
CA ASP A 186 -5.82 -32.40 8.25
C ASP A 186 -7.20 -31.70 8.18
N TYR A 187 -7.65 -31.29 7.00
CA TYR A 187 -8.79 -30.40 6.86
C TYR A 187 -10.03 -31.05 6.24
N ALA A 188 -11.20 -30.81 6.84
CA ALA A 188 -12.49 -31.23 6.32
C ALA A 188 -12.88 -30.46 5.06
N THR A 189 -13.48 -31.14 4.08
CA THR A 189 -14.05 -30.52 2.87
C THR A 189 -15.29 -29.69 3.23
N LEU A 190 -15.27 -28.39 2.92
CA LEU A 190 -16.41 -27.48 3.09
C LEU A 190 -17.28 -27.45 1.83
N ASP A 191 -18.61 -27.51 1.99
CA ASP A 191 -19.58 -27.30 0.90
C ASP A 191 -19.73 -25.78 0.69
N ILE A 192 -18.94 -25.23 -0.24
CA ILE A 192 -18.96 -23.82 -0.64
C ILE A 192 -19.35 -23.72 -2.10
N ARG A 193 -20.41 -22.96 -2.39
CA ARG A 193 -20.94 -22.73 -3.73
C ARG A 193 -20.80 -21.26 -4.09
N LEU A 194 -20.02 -21.00 -5.13
CA LEU A 194 -19.76 -19.63 -5.63
C LEU A 194 -20.56 -19.28 -6.88
N ASP A 195 -21.31 -20.25 -7.40
CA ASP A 195 -22.15 -20.18 -8.59
C ASP A 195 -23.63 -20.08 -8.23
N LEU A 196 -24.41 -19.54 -9.17
CA LEU A 196 -25.89 -19.55 -9.15
C LEU A 196 -26.40 -20.72 -9.99
N VAL A 197 -27.71 -21.01 -9.95
CA VAL A 197 -28.29 -22.11 -10.79
C VAL A 197 -28.04 -21.87 -12.28
N LEU A 198 -27.98 -20.59 -12.69
CA LEU A 198 -27.59 -20.19 -14.03
C LEU A 198 -26.18 -19.63 -14.01
N ASN A 199 -25.34 -20.09 -14.95
CA ASN A 199 -24.01 -19.56 -15.13
C ASN A 199 -24.06 -18.17 -15.79
N VAL A 200 -24.11 -17.13 -14.96
CA VAL A 200 -24.26 -15.75 -15.40
C VAL A 200 -23.16 -14.85 -14.83
N ARG A 201 -22.76 -13.85 -15.60
CA ARG A 201 -21.84 -12.81 -15.15
C ARG A 201 -22.64 -11.62 -14.63
N LYS A 202 -22.38 -11.20 -13.39
CA LYS A 202 -23.05 -10.07 -12.72
C LYS A 202 -23.12 -8.79 -13.58
N ARG A 203 -22.07 -8.49 -14.35
CA ARG A 203 -21.98 -7.29 -15.20
C ARG A 203 -22.87 -7.31 -16.45
N ASP A 204 -23.35 -8.48 -16.85
CA ASP A 204 -24.09 -8.67 -18.10
C ASP A 204 -25.63 -8.67 -17.86
N LEU A 205 -26.08 -8.47 -16.60
CA LEU A 205 -27.49 -8.55 -16.20
C LEU A 205 -27.96 -7.28 -15.47
N SER A 206 -29.27 -7.00 -15.57
CA SER A 206 -29.91 -5.99 -14.73
C SER A 206 -30.02 -6.48 -13.28
N PRO A 207 -30.06 -5.57 -12.28
CA PRO A 207 -30.25 -5.94 -10.88
C PRO A 207 -31.50 -6.80 -10.65
N THR A 208 -32.60 -6.52 -11.36
CA THR A 208 -33.86 -7.28 -11.27
C THR A 208 -33.72 -8.71 -11.80
N ALA A 209 -33.03 -8.90 -12.94
CA ALA A 209 -32.79 -10.25 -13.46
C ALA A 209 -31.88 -11.04 -12.51
N LEU A 210 -30.83 -10.39 -12.00
CA LEU A 210 -29.91 -11.00 -11.05
C LEU A 210 -30.59 -11.36 -9.72
N HIS A 211 -31.52 -10.53 -9.26
CA HIS A 211 -32.37 -10.78 -8.10
C HIS A 211 -33.20 -12.06 -8.27
N ALA A 212 -33.90 -12.19 -9.41
CA ALA A 212 -34.72 -13.35 -9.70
C ALA A 212 -33.89 -14.65 -9.70
N ILE A 213 -32.73 -14.63 -10.36
CA ILE A 213 -31.83 -15.80 -10.42
C ILE A 213 -31.29 -16.16 -9.03
N ALA A 214 -30.98 -15.17 -8.20
CA ALA A 214 -30.50 -15.42 -6.84
C ALA A 214 -31.60 -16.02 -5.96
N LEU A 215 -32.85 -15.53 -6.04
CA LEU A 215 -33.99 -16.12 -5.36
C LEU A 215 -34.26 -17.56 -5.82
N GLU A 216 -34.22 -17.81 -7.13
CA GLU A 216 -34.35 -19.15 -7.70
C GLU A 216 -33.25 -20.07 -7.17
N THR A 217 -32.00 -19.57 -7.08
CA THR A 217 -30.87 -20.31 -6.50
C THR A 217 -31.11 -20.70 -5.06
N ILE A 218 -31.53 -19.74 -4.23
CA ILE A 218 -31.79 -19.98 -2.81
C ILE A 218 -32.93 -20.99 -2.65
N ASN A 219 -34.06 -20.78 -3.33
CA ASN A 219 -35.24 -21.64 -3.18
C ASN A 219 -35.03 -23.06 -3.72
N THR A 220 -34.29 -23.22 -4.82
CA THR A 220 -34.04 -24.53 -5.43
C THR A 220 -33.03 -25.35 -4.62
N ARG A 221 -31.95 -24.71 -4.13
CA ARG A 221 -30.88 -25.42 -3.42
C ARG A 221 -31.13 -25.55 -1.92
N PHE A 222 -31.80 -24.56 -1.35
CA PHE A 222 -31.99 -24.40 0.10
C PHE A 222 -33.44 -23.99 0.42
N PRO A 223 -34.44 -24.86 0.22
CA PRO A 223 -35.83 -24.55 0.55
C PRO A 223 -35.97 -24.07 2.01
N PRO A 224 -36.73 -22.99 2.28
CA PRO A 224 -36.81 -22.39 3.61
C PRO A 224 -37.47 -23.29 4.67
N GLU A 225 -38.26 -24.27 4.25
CA GLU A 225 -38.88 -25.31 5.10
C GLU A 225 -37.82 -26.27 5.69
N GLU A 226 -36.72 -26.48 4.97
CA GLU A 226 -35.67 -27.45 5.33
C GLU A 226 -34.37 -26.79 5.82
N TRP A 227 -34.11 -25.53 5.43
CA TRP A 227 -32.84 -24.86 5.65
C TRP A 227 -33.01 -23.55 6.40
N LEU A 228 -32.26 -23.39 7.48
CA LEU A 228 -32.12 -22.09 8.10
C LEU A 228 -31.26 -21.18 7.21
N HIS A 229 -31.83 -20.07 6.75
CA HIS A 229 -31.09 -19.04 6.00
C HIS A 229 -30.44 -18.05 6.96
N ILE A 230 -29.15 -17.80 6.77
CA ILE A 230 -28.37 -16.82 7.51
C ILE A 230 -27.63 -15.94 6.52
N TYR A 231 -27.92 -14.65 6.53
CA TYR A 231 -27.26 -13.65 5.71
C TYR A 231 -26.20 -12.92 6.54
N THR A 232 -25.02 -12.69 5.97
CA THR A 232 -23.91 -12.04 6.66
C THR A 232 -23.37 -10.91 5.81
N ASP A 233 -23.06 -9.78 6.44
CA ASP A 233 -22.47 -8.62 5.77
C ASP A 233 -21.61 -7.79 6.75
N SER A 234 -20.71 -6.97 6.21
CA SER A 234 -19.89 -6.03 6.94
C SER A 234 -19.85 -4.65 6.30
N SER A 235 -19.95 -3.60 7.13
CA SER A 235 -19.92 -2.22 6.68
C SER A 235 -18.71 -1.51 7.26
N LEU A 236 -17.72 -1.19 6.42
CA LEU A 236 -16.54 -0.44 6.82
C LEU A 236 -16.88 1.06 6.96
N LEU A 237 -16.53 1.66 8.11
CA LEU A 237 -16.60 3.13 8.29
C LEU A 237 -15.32 3.79 7.76
N ASP A 238 -14.19 3.40 8.34
CA ASP A 238 -12.82 3.75 7.92
C ASP A 238 -11.87 2.72 8.54
N PHE A 239 -10.71 2.49 7.93
CA PHE A 239 -9.73 1.53 8.44
C PHE A 239 -9.31 1.84 9.88
N SER A 240 -9.16 3.11 10.25
CA SER A 240 -8.77 3.52 11.62
C SER A 240 -9.94 3.56 12.61
N GLN A 241 -11.18 3.71 12.11
CA GLN A 241 -12.37 3.88 12.95
C GLN A 241 -13.09 2.56 13.20
N GLY A 242 -13.02 1.63 12.24
CA GLY A 242 -13.55 0.27 12.35
C GLY A 242 -14.66 -0.04 11.36
N ALA A 243 -15.34 -1.15 11.63
CA ALA A 243 -16.44 -1.64 10.81
C ALA A 243 -17.59 -2.13 11.70
N GLY A 244 -18.78 -2.20 11.13
CA GLY A 244 -19.92 -2.88 11.72
C GLY A 244 -20.15 -4.23 11.06
N ILE A 245 -20.72 -5.15 11.82
CA ILE A 245 -21.01 -6.52 11.41
C ILE A 245 -22.52 -6.73 11.50
N GLY A 246 -23.10 -7.32 10.47
CA GLY A 246 -24.51 -7.68 10.42
C GLY A 246 -24.68 -9.16 10.16
N VAL A 247 -25.49 -9.82 10.98
CA VAL A 247 -25.95 -11.20 10.75
C VAL A 247 -27.46 -11.19 10.82
N PHE A 248 -28.10 -11.57 9.72
CA PHE A 248 -29.54 -11.60 9.60
C PHE A 248 -30.04 -13.04 9.41
N SER A 249 -30.92 -13.47 10.31
CA SER A 249 -31.73 -14.68 10.19
C SER A 249 -33.08 -14.42 10.90
N HIS A 250 -33.81 -15.47 11.29
CA HIS A 250 -34.97 -15.35 12.18
C HIS A 250 -34.60 -14.71 13.53
N LEU A 251 -33.31 -14.76 13.90
CA LEU A 251 -32.70 -13.98 14.96
C LEU A 251 -31.76 -12.93 14.33
N PHE A 252 -31.85 -11.70 14.80
CA PHE A 252 -31.06 -10.57 14.29
C PHE A 252 -29.87 -10.32 15.20
N PHE A 253 -28.69 -10.11 14.64
CA PHE A 253 -27.51 -9.74 15.41
C PHE A 253 -26.68 -8.69 14.67
N TYR A 254 -26.16 -7.73 15.42
CA TYR A 254 -25.17 -6.78 14.91
C TYR A 254 -24.16 -6.45 16.00
N SER A 255 -22.92 -6.22 15.59
CA SER A 255 -21.81 -5.90 16.50
C SER A 255 -20.82 -4.96 15.81
N HIS A 256 -19.84 -4.47 16.57
CA HIS A 256 -18.67 -3.81 16.04
C HIS A 256 -17.60 -4.84 15.65
N ALA A 257 -16.81 -4.54 14.62
CA ALA A 257 -15.58 -5.25 14.31
C ALA A 257 -14.35 -4.61 14.99
N GLY A 258 -14.48 -3.37 15.48
CA GLY A 258 -13.34 -2.61 16.00
C GLY A 258 -12.48 -1.99 14.88
N PRO A 259 -11.53 -1.12 15.26
CA PRO A 259 -10.64 -0.43 14.34
C PRO A 259 -9.62 -1.38 13.70
N LEU A 260 -8.90 -0.91 12.69
CA LEU A 260 -7.88 -1.64 11.93
C LEU A 260 -8.42 -2.90 11.22
N THR A 261 -9.71 -2.87 10.92
CA THR A 261 -10.46 -3.91 10.23
C THR A 261 -10.50 -3.60 8.73
N THR A 262 -10.12 -4.56 7.88
CA THR A 262 -10.34 -4.46 6.43
C THR A 262 -11.75 -4.93 6.06
N HIS A 263 -12.23 -4.62 4.86
CA HIS A 263 -13.48 -5.21 4.36
C HIS A 263 -13.47 -6.74 4.49
N PHE A 264 -12.38 -7.39 4.06
CA PHE A 264 -12.22 -8.84 4.17
C PHE A 264 -12.29 -9.33 5.64
N ASP A 265 -11.64 -8.65 6.58
CA ASP A 265 -11.71 -9.00 8.00
C ASP A 265 -13.15 -8.91 8.54
N GLY A 266 -13.90 -7.87 8.13
CA GLY A 266 -15.29 -7.69 8.50
C GLY A 266 -16.19 -8.81 7.99
N GLU A 267 -16.05 -9.18 6.72
CA GLU A 267 -16.83 -10.27 6.10
C GLU A 267 -16.58 -11.62 6.78
N VAL A 268 -15.32 -11.95 7.04
CA VAL A 268 -14.99 -13.20 7.74
C VAL A 268 -15.49 -13.15 9.19
N GLU A 269 -15.45 -12.00 9.86
CA GLU A 269 -16.00 -11.86 11.21
C GLU A 269 -17.53 -12.01 11.23
N ALA A 270 -18.25 -11.53 10.20
CA ALA A 270 -19.68 -11.74 10.07
C ALA A 270 -20.03 -13.23 9.99
N ILE A 271 -19.27 -13.99 9.19
CA ILE A 271 -19.39 -15.44 9.11
C ILE A 271 -19.01 -16.10 10.45
N HIS A 272 -17.93 -15.66 11.09
CA HIS A 272 -17.48 -16.17 12.39
C HIS A 272 -18.58 -16.04 13.45
N ILE A 273 -19.23 -14.88 13.55
CA ILE A 273 -20.32 -14.63 14.49
C ILE A 273 -21.53 -15.52 14.15
N ALA A 274 -21.89 -15.66 12.87
CA ALA A 274 -22.95 -16.58 12.45
C ALA A 274 -22.66 -18.02 12.91
N LEU A 275 -21.43 -18.51 12.73
CA LEU A 275 -21.00 -19.84 13.16
C LEU A 275 -20.99 -19.98 14.68
N GLN A 276 -20.59 -18.94 15.43
CA GLN A 276 -20.66 -18.95 16.90
C GLN A 276 -22.11 -19.11 17.37
N GLN A 277 -23.05 -18.37 16.79
CA GLN A 277 -24.48 -18.48 17.12
C GLN A 277 -25.03 -19.88 16.79
N LEU A 278 -24.62 -20.46 15.67
CA LEU A 278 -24.98 -21.83 15.28
C LEU A 278 -24.44 -22.87 16.27
N ALA A 279 -23.18 -22.73 16.70
CA ALA A 279 -22.50 -23.69 17.56
C ALA A 279 -23.09 -23.75 18.98
N VAL A 280 -23.66 -22.66 19.48
CA VAL A 280 -24.26 -22.58 20.84
C VAL A 280 -25.77 -22.78 20.85
N ARG A 281 -26.42 -22.94 19.69
CA ARG A 281 -27.87 -23.04 19.61
C ARG A 281 -28.39 -24.38 20.12
N LEU A 282 -29.46 -24.31 20.91
CA LEU A 282 -30.23 -25.47 21.38
C LEU A 282 -31.71 -25.28 21.01
N PRO A 283 -32.36 -26.25 20.34
CA PRO A 283 -31.79 -27.50 19.82
C PRO A 283 -30.78 -27.27 18.67
N PRO A 284 -29.87 -28.22 18.41
CA PRO A 284 -28.94 -28.13 17.29
C PRO A 284 -29.68 -27.99 15.96
N ILE A 285 -29.13 -27.18 15.05
CA ILE A 285 -29.68 -27.05 13.69
C ILE A 285 -29.25 -28.26 12.88
N GLU A 286 -30.20 -28.84 12.14
CA GLU A 286 -29.91 -29.94 11.21
C GLU A 286 -29.25 -29.44 9.92
N ARG A 287 -29.78 -28.36 9.32
CA ARG A 287 -29.32 -27.82 8.04
C ARG A 287 -29.38 -26.29 8.05
N ALA A 288 -28.26 -25.64 7.75
CA ALA A 288 -28.17 -24.18 7.63
C ALA A 288 -27.37 -23.78 6.39
N VAL A 289 -27.78 -22.68 5.76
CA VAL A 289 -27.04 -22.04 4.67
C VAL A 289 -26.61 -20.64 5.10
N ILE A 290 -25.31 -20.38 4.97
CA ILE A 290 -24.73 -19.04 5.15
C ILE A 290 -24.62 -18.39 3.77
N LEU A 291 -25.35 -17.29 3.59
CA LEU A 291 -25.47 -16.50 2.38
C LEU A 291 -24.63 -15.23 2.55
N SER A 292 -23.57 -15.11 1.77
CA SER A 292 -22.66 -13.95 1.79
C SER A 292 -22.39 -13.48 0.38
N ASP A 293 -22.28 -12.16 0.18
CA ASP A 293 -21.89 -11.60 -1.10
C ASP A 293 -20.37 -11.50 -1.30
N SER A 294 -19.59 -11.84 -0.27
CA SER A 294 -18.14 -11.81 -0.25
C SER A 294 -17.54 -13.11 -0.78
N THR A 295 -17.35 -13.16 -2.10
CA THR A 295 -16.61 -14.26 -2.75
C THR A 295 -15.23 -14.48 -2.15
N SER A 296 -14.53 -13.42 -1.73
CA SER A 296 -13.19 -13.51 -1.14
C SER A 296 -13.21 -14.17 0.24
N ALA A 297 -14.21 -13.88 1.10
CA ALA A 297 -14.37 -14.55 2.38
C ALA A 297 -14.68 -16.04 2.22
N LEU A 298 -15.61 -16.39 1.30
CA LEU A 298 -15.98 -17.78 1.01
C LEU A 298 -14.81 -18.58 0.39
N GLN A 299 -14.07 -17.98 -0.55
CA GLN A 299 -12.86 -18.59 -1.09
C GLN A 299 -11.78 -18.74 -0.02
N ALA A 300 -11.68 -17.81 0.92
CA ALA A 300 -10.70 -17.93 1.98
C ALA A 300 -11.00 -19.10 2.92
N LEU A 301 -12.28 -19.37 3.21
CA LEU A 301 -12.69 -20.53 3.99
C LEU A 301 -12.33 -21.85 3.29
N SER A 302 -12.48 -21.94 1.97
CA SER A 302 -12.13 -23.15 1.18
C SER A 302 -10.64 -23.33 0.88
N ASN A 303 -9.84 -22.25 0.81
CA ASN A 303 -8.42 -22.35 0.47
C ASN A 303 -7.55 -22.65 1.71
N TYR A 304 -7.11 -23.90 1.83
CA TYR A 304 -6.30 -24.39 2.95
C TYR A 304 -4.80 -24.19 2.77
N ASN A 305 -4.33 -23.96 1.55
CA ASN A 305 -2.90 -23.92 1.23
C ASN A 305 -2.23 -22.57 1.54
N GLU A 306 -3.00 -21.49 1.73
CA GLU A 306 -2.45 -20.13 1.69
C GLU A 306 -2.92 -19.18 2.82
N ASN A 307 -3.89 -19.57 3.65
CA ASN A 307 -4.54 -18.63 4.56
C ASN A 307 -4.02 -18.68 6.00
N ASN A 308 -3.11 -17.75 6.29
CA ASN A 308 -2.61 -17.40 7.64
C ASN A 308 -3.57 -16.45 8.40
N CYS A 309 -4.88 -16.51 8.14
CA CYS A 309 -5.87 -15.67 8.81
C CYS A 309 -6.50 -16.45 9.97
N LEU A 310 -6.24 -16.01 11.22
CA LEU A 310 -6.84 -16.62 12.41
C LEU A 310 -8.36 -16.69 12.33
N ARG A 311 -9.03 -15.62 11.87
CA ARG A 311 -10.49 -15.59 11.78
C ARG A 311 -11.03 -16.72 10.90
N VAL A 312 -10.34 -17.01 9.80
CA VAL A 312 -10.65 -18.14 8.91
C VAL A 312 -10.44 -19.49 9.61
N GLN A 313 -9.36 -19.62 10.40
CA GLN A 313 -9.14 -20.84 11.21
C GLN A 313 -10.20 -21.01 12.29
N ASN A 314 -10.53 -19.96 13.04
CA ASN A 314 -11.60 -19.99 14.05
C ASN A 314 -12.95 -20.39 13.44
N CYS A 315 -13.28 -19.90 12.25
CA CYS A 315 -14.46 -20.34 11.52
C CYS A 315 -14.42 -21.85 11.24
N ARG A 316 -13.29 -22.37 10.76
CA ARG A 316 -13.11 -23.81 10.48
C ARG A 316 -13.20 -24.67 11.74
N GLU A 317 -12.61 -24.22 12.84
CA GLU A 317 -12.72 -24.90 14.13
C GLU A 317 -14.16 -24.94 14.64
N LEU A 318 -14.91 -23.84 14.52
CA LEU A 318 -16.33 -23.81 14.87
C LEU A 318 -17.16 -24.73 13.99
N LEU A 319 -16.87 -24.78 12.68
CA LEU A 319 -17.53 -25.69 11.74
C LEU A 319 -17.38 -27.16 12.18
N GLY A 320 -16.21 -27.57 12.68
CA GLY A 320 -15.99 -28.91 13.22
C GLY A 320 -16.78 -29.22 14.50
N LYS A 321 -17.26 -28.20 15.23
CA LYS A 321 -18.07 -28.36 16.46
C LYS A 321 -19.57 -28.40 16.18
N ILE A 322 -20.01 -27.91 15.02
CA ILE A 322 -21.42 -27.89 14.64
C ILE A 322 -21.80 -29.29 14.13
N LYS A 323 -22.83 -29.90 14.74
CA LYS A 323 -23.32 -31.24 14.35
C LYS A 323 -24.14 -31.25 13.05
N GLY A 324 -24.73 -30.12 12.69
CA GLY A 324 -25.57 -29.96 11.51
C GLY A 324 -24.80 -29.76 10.21
N LYS A 325 -25.49 -29.92 9.08
CA LYS A 325 -24.96 -29.60 7.76
C LYS A 325 -24.96 -28.10 7.53
N ILE A 326 -23.76 -27.52 7.40
CA ILE A 326 -23.57 -26.11 7.02
C ILE A 326 -23.10 -26.04 5.58
N VAL A 327 -23.79 -25.23 4.78
CA VAL A 327 -23.41 -24.91 3.40
C VAL A 327 -23.19 -23.42 3.28
N PHE A 328 -22.19 -23.02 2.49
CA PHE A 328 -21.96 -21.63 2.15
C PHE A 328 -22.38 -21.37 0.71
N GLN A 329 -23.18 -20.34 0.48
CA GLN A 329 -23.64 -19.95 -0.84
C GLN A 329 -23.34 -18.47 -1.08
N TRP A 330 -22.61 -18.19 -2.15
CA TRP A 330 -22.43 -16.82 -2.62
C TRP A 330 -23.77 -16.26 -3.13
N VAL A 331 -24.07 -15.00 -2.79
CA VAL A 331 -25.20 -14.26 -3.33
C VAL A 331 -24.77 -12.91 -3.92
N PRO A 332 -25.43 -12.39 -4.95
CA PRO A 332 -25.06 -11.10 -5.52
C PRO A 332 -25.47 -9.92 -4.64
N SER A 333 -24.51 -9.04 -4.35
CA SER A 333 -24.77 -7.75 -3.70
C SER A 333 -25.56 -6.76 -4.57
N HIS A 334 -26.29 -5.83 -3.94
CA HIS A 334 -26.99 -4.70 -4.57
C HIS A 334 -28.00 -5.09 -5.66
N CYS A 335 -28.69 -6.21 -5.48
CA CYS A 335 -29.80 -6.63 -6.32
C CYS A 335 -31.14 -6.65 -5.57
N GLY A 336 -31.21 -6.09 -4.36
CA GLY A 336 -32.46 -6.04 -3.60
C GLY A 336 -32.87 -7.38 -2.96
N LEU A 337 -31.94 -8.33 -2.80
CA LEU A 337 -32.18 -9.55 -2.03
C LEU A 337 -32.47 -9.19 -0.58
N TRP A 338 -33.74 -9.32 -0.17
CA TRP A 338 -34.22 -8.82 1.11
C TRP A 338 -33.36 -9.24 2.31
N GLY A 339 -32.92 -10.50 2.38
CA GLY A 339 -32.06 -10.96 3.46
C GLY A 339 -30.66 -10.34 3.46
N ASN A 340 -30.06 -10.14 2.28
CA ASN A 340 -28.76 -9.48 2.14
C ASN A 340 -28.86 -7.99 2.49
N GLU A 341 -29.88 -7.30 1.98
CA GLU A 341 -30.14 -5.89 2.32
C GLU A 341 -30.39 -5.71 3.83
N ARG A 342 -30.97 -6.72 4.49
CA ARG A 342 -31.16 -6.69 5.94
C ARG A 342 -29.86 -6.90 6.71
N ALA A 343 -28.97 -7.78 6.24
CA ALA A 343 -27.63 -7.93 6.79
C ALA A 343 -26.80 -6.63 6.63
N ASP A 344 -26.82 -6.01 5.44
CA ASP A 344 -26.18 -4.70 5.18
C ASP A 344 -26.70 -3.63 6.15
N PHE A 345 -28.02 -3.55 6.32
CA PHE A 345 -28.63 -2.62 7.26
C PHE A 345 -28.16 -2.85 8.71
N LEU A 346 -28.04 -4.11 9.15
CA LEU A 346 -27.52 -4.46 10.47
C LEU A 346 -26.03 -4.12 10.58
N ALA A 347 -25.24 -4.36 9.55
CA ALA A 347 -23.83 -4.01 9.51
C ALA A 347 -23.63 -2.49 9.63
N LYS A 348 -24.46 -1.70 8.94
CA LYS A 348 -24.51 -0.24 9.09
C LYS A 348 -24.92 0.22 10.48
N LYS A 349 -25.78 -0.52 11.19
CA LYS A 349 -26.05 -0.25 12.62
C LYS A 349 -24.85 -0.59 13.50
N GLY A 350 -24.11 -1.66 13.17
CA GLY A 350 -22.91 -2.08 13.88
C GLY A 350 -21.80 -1.03 13.89
N THR A 351 -21.72 -0.16 12.87
CA THR A 351 -20.73 0.94 12.86
C THR A 351 -21.01 1.98 13.93
N GLY A 352 -22.27 2.12 14.37
CA GLY A 352 -22.69 3.01 15.44
C GLY A 352 -22.41 2.49 16.85
N ILE A 353 -21.98 1.23 17.01
CA ILE A 353 -21.55 0.68 18.30
C ILE A 353 -20.14 1.19 18.62
N LEU A 354 -19.86 1.46 19.90
CA LEU A 354 -18.55 1.85 20.38
C LEU A 354 -17.48 0.84 19.94
N GLN A 355 -16.50 1.32 19.18
CA GLN A 355 -15.44 0.48 18.61
C GLN A 355 -14.36 0.24 19.66
N ASN A 356 -14.14 -1.02 20.04
CA ASN A 356 -13.12 -1.37 21.03
C ASN A 356 -11.72 -1.43 20.40
N PHE A 357 -10.81 -0.58 20.87
CA PHE A 357 -9.42 -0.50 20.42
C PHE A 357 -8.54 -1.64 20.95
N ARG A 358 -8.91 -2.30 22.05
CA ARG A 358 -8.18 -3.46 22.58
C ARG A 358 -8.61 -4.72 21.83
N ARG A 359 -8.08 -4.89 20.62
CA ARG A 359 -8.30 -6.09 19.82
C ARG A 359 -6.97 -6.67 19.35
N ASP A 360 -6.95 -7.98 19.20
CA ASP A 360 -5.86 -8.69 18.53
C ASP A 360 -5.68 -8.15 17.11
N LEU A 361 -4.56 -7.49 16.89
CA LEU A 361 -4.23 -6.94 15.59
C LEU A 361 -3.55 -8.01 14.75
N THR A 362 -4.03 -8.31 13.54
CA THR A 362 -3.34 -9.26 12.63
C THR A 362 -2.06 -8.65 12.04
N LEU A 363 -1.12 -9.48 11.56
CA LEU A 363 0.06 -8.98 10.83
C LEU A 363 -0.35 -8.18 9.58
N HIS A 364 -1.44 -8.57 8.91
CA HIS A 364 -1.94 -7.86 7.74
C HIS A 364 -2.41 -6.45 8.09
N SER A 365 -3.27 -6.32 9.10
CA SER A 365 -3.75 -5.04 9.61
C SER A 365 -2.59 -4.17 10.11
N ALA A 366 -1.64 -4.74 10.86
CA ALA A 366 -0.42 -4.03 11.28
C ALA A 366 0.38 -3.49 10.09
N LYS A 367 0.56 -4.30 9.03
CA LYS A 367 1.27 -3.88 7.81
C LYS A 367 0.55 -2.75 7.08
N LEU A 368 -0.78 -2.77 7.02
CA LEU A 368 -1.57 -1.69 6.43
C LEU A 368 -1.47 -0.41 7.26
N GLU A 369 -1.54 -0.54 8.58
CA GLU A 369 -1.47 0.59 9.50
C GLU A 369 -0.09 1.27 9.47
N ILE A 370 0.98 0.47 9.50
CA ILE A 370 2.35 0.98 9.30
C ILE A 370 2.45 1.75 7.98
N LYS A 371 1.95 1.19 6.88
CA LYS A 371 1.96 1.90 5.59
C LYS A 371 1.18 3.21 5.64
N ARG A 372 0.04 3.25 6.33
CA ARG A 372 -0.81 4.44 6.51
C ARG A 372 -0.05 5.52 7.29
N ILE A 373 0.49 5.17 8.45
CA ILE A 373 1.24 6.09 9.32
C ILE A 373 2.44 6.70 8.60
N PHE A 374 3.24 5.89 7.90
CA PHE A 374 4.36 6.40 7.12
C PHE A 374 3.91 7.34 6.00
N ARG A 375 2.82 7.01 5.29
CA ARG A 375 2.25 7.85 4.23
C ARG A 375 1.75 9.19 4.78
N GLU A 376 1.01 9.17 5.89
CA GLU A 376 0.48 10.37 6.53
C GLU A 376 1.58 11.24 7.11
N SER A 377 2.54 10.65 7.82
CA SER A 377 3.72 11.35 8.34
C SER A 377 4.49 12.05 7.21
N PHE A 378 4.70 11.38 6.08
CA PHE A 378 5.33 11.99 4.91
C PHE A 378 4.48 13.15 4.36
N ARG A 379 3.16 12.98 4.20
CA ARG A 379 2.27 14.04 3.71
C ARG A 379 2.24 15.26 4.64
N LEU A 380 2.17 15.06 5.95
CA LEU A 380 2.17 16.14 6.94
C LEU A 380 3.47 16.94 6.89
N THR A 381 4.61 16.24 6.85
CA THR A 381 5.93 16.88 6.72
C THR A 381 6.05 17.60 5.38
N ALA A 382 5.62 16.97 4.28
CA ALA A 382 5.67 17.55 2.96
C ALA A 382 4.84 18.84 2.85
N SER A 383 3.60 18.83 3.35
CA SER A 383 2.73 20.01 3.39
C SER A 383 3.32 21.15 4.23
N ARG A 384 4.01 20.82 5.33
CA ARG A 384 4.72 21.82 6.16
C ARG A 384 5.85 22.49 5.39
N VAL A 385 6.71 21.70 4.75
CA VAL A 385 7.87 22.20 4.00
C VAL A 385 7.45 22.92 2.72
N ALA A 386 6.33 22.53 2.12
CA ALA A 386 5.84 23.08 0.86
C ALA A 386 4.97 24.34 1.02
N ARG A 387 4.51 24.68 2.23
CA ARG A 387 3.48 25.72 2.49
C ARG A 387 3.66 27.00 1.68
N ASP A 388 4.88 27.54 1.68
CA ASP A 388 5.23 28.83 1.05
C ASP A 388 6.06 28.64 -0.22
N LYS A 389 6.00 27.45 -0.83
CA LYS A 389 6.73 27.11 -2.04
C LYS A 389 5.78 27.12 -3.24
N PRO A 390 6.24 27.54 -4.43
CA PRO A 390 5.38 27.61 -5.62
C PRO A 390 4.82 26.23 -6.01
N TRP A 391 5.51 25.16 -5.63
CA TRP A 391 5.11 23.77 -5.86
C TRP A 391 4.25 23.14 -4.75
N ASN A 392 3.69 23.93 -3.81
CA ASN A 392 2.74 23.44 -2.79
C ASN A 392 1.52 22.72 -3.39
N THR A 393 1.12 23.09 -4.61
CA THR A 393 0.03 22.42 -5.33
C THR A 393 0.28 20.93 -5.54
N LEU A 394 1.53 20.46 -5.51
CA LEU A 394 1.89 19.03 -5.57
C LEU A 394 1.42 18.22 -4.35
N CYS A 395 1.09 18.88 -3.24
CA CYS A 395 0.50 18.22 -2.07
C CYS A 395 -0.97 17.82 -2.31
N LYS A 396 -1.61 18.38 -3.35
CA LYS A 396 -3.00 18.08 -3.73
C LYS A 396 -3.03 16.92 -4.73
N LYS A 397 -4.08 16.09 -4.69
CA LYS A 397 -4.27 14.98 -5.65
C LYS A 397 -4.34 15.47 -7.10
N SER A 398 -4.98 16.62 -7.35
CA SER A 398 -5.05 17.25 -8.67
C SER A 398 -4.11 18.45 -8.72
N HIS A 399 -2.85 18.19 -9.05
CA HIS A 399 -1.79 19.21 -9.12
C HIS A 399 -1.58 19.76 -10.55
N GLY A 400 -2.39 19.35 -11.52
CA GLY A 400 -2.41 19.94 -12.88
C GLY A 400 -1.20 19.63 -13.79
N ILE A 401 -0.25 18.79 -13.35
CA ILE A 401 0.88 18.37 -14.19
C ILE A 401 0.52 17.06 -14.90
N PRO A 402 0.41 17.08 -16.24
CA PRO A 402 0.03 15.90 -16.99
C PRO A 402 1.16 14.85 -16.96
N SER A 403 0.80 13.61 -17.21
CA SER A 403 1.78 12.53 -17.41
C SER A 403 2.34 12.51 -18.84
N SER A 404 1.50 12.87 -19.82
CA SER A 404 1.79 12.91 -21.25
C SER A 404 1.18 14.16 -21.90
N PRO A 405 1.68 14.61 -23.07
CA PRO A 405 2.98 14.27 -23.67
C PRO A 405 4.15 14.63 -22.75
N ARG A 406 5.27 13.90 -22.87
CA ARG A 406 6.42 14.05 -21.97
C ARG A 406 6.96 15.48 -21.94
N ALA A 407 7.02 16.14 -23.10
CA ALA A 407 7.41 17.54 -23.24
C ALA A 407 6.58 18.49 -22.36
N ALA A 408 5.26 18.29 -22.30
CA ALA A 408 4.37 19.08 -21.46
C ALA A 408 4.56 18.78 -19.97
N ALA A 409 4.70 17.50 -19.61
CA ALA A 409 4.95 17.07 -18.23
C ALA A 409 6.23 17.71 -17.65
N VAL A 410 7.33 17.68 -18.41
CA VAL A 410 8.62 18.26 -18.00
C VAL A 410 8.53 19.78 -17.89
N ALA A 411 8.01 20.46 -18.91
CA ALA A 411 7.91 21.92 -18.92
C ALA A 411 7.07 22.43 -17.74
N LYS A 412 5.85 21.89 -17.56
CA LYS A 412 4.95 22.29 -16.47
C LYS A 412 5.55 22.04 -15.08
N PHE A 413 6.23 20.92 -14.87
CA PHE A 413 6.90 20.66 -13.59
C PHE A 413 8.04 21.65 -13.32
N ARG A 414 8.83 21.98 -14.35
CA ARG A 414 9.91 22.95 -14.22
C ARG A 414 9.40 24.36 -13.96
N PHE A 415 8.33 24.80 -14.63
CA PHE A 415 7.67 26.07 -14.33
C PHE A 415 7.17 26.11 -12.90
N LEU A 416 6.43 25.07 -12.47
CA LEU A 416 5.87 25.01 -11.12
C LEU A 416 6.95 25.08 -10.03
N THR A 417 8.11 24.47 -10.29
CA THR A 417 9.23 24.50 -9.35
C THR A 417 10.11 25.75 -9.48
N GLY A 418 9.95 26.56 -10.52
CA GLY A 418 10.85 27.69 -10.83
C GLY A 418 12.24 27.26 -11.32
N HIS A 419 12.34 26.04 -11.86
CA HIS A 419 13.57 25.39 -12.34
C HIS A 419 13.51 25.11 -13.85
N ASP A 420 13.07 26.12 -14.62
CA ASP A 420 12.81 26.08 -16.07
C ASP A 420 14.05 26.12 -16.96
N CYS A 421 15.22 26.49 -16.45
CA CYS A 421 16.43 26.63 -17.26
C CYS A 421 16.30 27.70 -18.36
N LEU A 422 15.50 28.74 -18.15
CA LEU A 422 15.56 29.97 -18.94
C LEU A 422 16.65 30.90 -18.39
N CYS A 423 16.98 32.01 -19.08
CA CYS A 423 18.09 32.89 -18.67
C CYS A 423 17.98 33.33 -17.21
N ALA A 424 16.79 33.75 -16.75
CA ALA A 424 16.58 34.17 -15.37
C ALA A 424 16.85 33.05 -14.34
N HIS A 425 16.54 31.80 -14.67
CA HIS A 425 16.94 30.66 -13.83
C HIS A 425 18.44 30.36 -13.91
N LEU A 426 19.02 30.36 -15.10
CA LEU A 426 20.44 30.03 -15.30
C LEU A 426 21.37 31.09 -14.70
N PHE A 427 20.97 32.36 -14.73
CA PHE A 427 21.71 33.49 -14.16
C PHE A 427 21.87 33.35 -12.64
N ARG A 428 20.82 32.90 -11.93
CA ARG A 428 20.87 32.60 -10.48
C ARG A 428 21.94 31.57 -10.09
N PHE A 429 22.41 30.76 -11.04
CA PHE A 429 23.46 29.76 -10.85
C PHE A 429 24.76 30.11 -11.57
N ASN A 430 24.94 31.35 -12.03
CA ASN A 430 26.11 31.84 -12.76
C ASN A 430 26.44 31.00 -14.00
N LEU A 431 25.42 30.46 -14.68
CA LEU A 431 25.58 29.69 -15.92
C LEU A 431 25.43 30.55 -17.18
N VAL A 432 24.89 31.76 -17.03
CA VAL A 432 24.80 32.80 -18.07
C VAL A 432 25.14 34.14 -17.43
N THR A 433 25.55 35.13 -18.24
CA THR A 433 26.00 36.45 -17.78
C THR A 433 24.86 37.44 -17.52
N SER A 434 23.65 37.17 -18.04
CA SER A 434 22.49 38.06 -17.89
C SER A 434 21.19 37.25 -17.76
N PRO A 435 20.20 37.71 -16.95
CA PRO A 435 18.88 37.10 -16.86
C PRO A 435 17.96 37.47 -18.04
N ILE A 436 18.35 38.45 -18.87
CA ILE A 436 17.54 39.04 -19.94
C ILE A 436 17.25 38.02 -21.06
N CYS A 437 16.08 38.16 -21.68
CA CYS A 437 15.71 37.41 -22.87
C CYS A 437 16.66 37.69 -24.04
N VAL A 438 17.27 36.64 -24.58
CA VAL A 438 18.17 36.71 -25.73
C VAL A 438 17.44 36.61 -27.09
N LEU A 439 16.12 36.48 -27.06
CA LEU A 439 15.31 36.26 -28.26
C LEU A 439 14.57 37.52 -28.73
N CYS A 440 14.35 38.49 -27.84
CA CYS A 440 13.65 39.73 -28.15
C CYS A 440 14.33 40.92 -27.47
N ASP A 441 14.10 42.12 -28.00
CA ASP A 441 14.77 43.34 -27.57
C ASP A 441 14.04 44.09 -26.42
N THR A 442 13.18 43.42 -25.66
CA THR A 442 12.38 44.07 -24.60
C THR A 442 13.17 44.38 -23.33
N GLY A 443 14.39 43.83 -23.18
CA GLY A 443 15.21 43.99 -21.97
C GLY A 443 14.66 43.30 -20.72
N GLN A 444 13.61 42.48 -20.86
CA GLN A 444 12.99 41.77 -19.73
C GLN A 444 13.69 40.46 -19.39
N ASP A 445 13.60 40.05 -18.12
CA ASP A 445 14.07 38.74 -17.66
C ASP A 445 13.36 37.58 -18.38
N MET A 446 14.15 36.63 -18.88
CA MET A 446 13.62 35.44 -19.56
C MET A 446 13.01 34.45 -18.54
N THR A 447 11.75 34.67 -18.20
CA THR A 447 10.96 33.82 -17.31
C THR A 447 9.83 33.12 -18.07
N ALA A 448 9.17 32.15 -17.42
CA ALA A 448 8.00 31.50 -18.01
C ALA A 448 6.88 32.49 -18.37
N ALA A 449 6.66 33.52 -17.53
CA ALA A 449 5.69 34.58 -17.81
C ALA A 449 6.09 35.41 -19.04
N HIS A 450 7.36 35.79 -19.15
CA HIS A 450 7.86 36.53 -20.31
C HIS A 450 7.70 35.74 -21.63
N LEU A 451 7.81 34.42 -21.61
CA LEU A 451 7.57 33.61 -22.82
C LEU A 451 6.14 33.74 -23.37
N ASP A 452 5.15 34.08 -22.54
CA ASP A 452 3.77 34.31 -23.00
C ASP A 452 3.61 35.65 -23.76
N GLU A 453 4.56 36.57 -23.62
CA GLU A 453 4.54 37.92 -24.23
C GLU A 453 5.71 38.16 -25.21
N CYS A 454 6.65 37.21 -25.30
CA CYS A 454 7.85 37.34 -26.12
C CYS A 454 7.50 37.45 -27.62
N SER A 455 7.84 38.59 -28.22
CA SER A 455 7.56 38.89 -29.64
C SER A 455 8.18 37.89 -30.62
N ALA A 456 9.33 37.32 -30.27
CA ALA A 456 10.05 36.34 -31.09
C ALA A 456 9.43 34.92 -31.07
N LEU A 457 8.38 34.69 -30.26
CA LEU A 457 7.70 33.39 -30.10
C LEU A 457 6.18 33.51 -30.33
N ASN A 458 5.75 34.61 -30.95
CA ASN A 458 4.33 34.93 -31.17
C ASN A 458 3.63 33.95 -32.14
N ASP A 459 4.39 33.25 -32.98
CA ASP A 459 3.93 32.24 -33.93
C ASP A 459 3.39 30.96 -33.26
N LEU A 460 3.67 30.77 -31.97
CA LEU A 460 3.29 29.57 -31.21
C LEU A 460 2.14 29.87 -30.24
N ASN A 461 1.06 29.10 -30.33
CA ASN A 461 -0.16 29.30 -29.50
C ASN A 461 -0.12 28.60 -28.11
N CYS A 462 1.03 28.09 -27.68
CA CYS A 462 1.11 27.32 -26.42
C CYS A 462 2.45 27.54 -25.72
N ILE A 463 2.39 27.90 -24.42
CA ILE A 463 3.56 28.11 -23.55
C ILE A 463 4.55 26.93 -23.57
N VAL A 464 4.08 25.69 -23.68
CA VAL A 464 4.96 24.51 -23.76
C VAL A 464 5.79 24.52 -25.06
N LYS A 465 5.16 24.87 -26.20
CA LYS A 465 5.87 24.96 -27.47
C LYS A 465 6.87 26.12 -27.45
N ARG A 466 6.44 27.29 -26.95
CA ARG A 466 7.29 28.48 -26.77
C ARG A 466 8.52 28.16 -25.93
N TYR A 467 8.33 27.48 -24.80
CA TYR A 467 9.42 27.06 -23.94
C TYR A 467 10.44 26.15 -24.60
N TRP A 468 10.00 25.11 -25.30
CA TRP A 468 10.94 24.22 -25.98
C TRP A 468 11.62 24.90 -27.17
N ARG A 469 10.92 25.80 -27.89
CA ARG A 469 11.53 26.61 -28.95
C ARG A 469 12.59 27.55 -28.39
N ALA A 470 12.26 28.28 -27.33
CA ALA A 470 13.19 29.16 -26.62
C ALA A 470 14.42 28.40 -26.14
N ARG A 471 14.23 27.26 -25.47
CA ARG A 471 15.32 26.39 -25.00
C ARG A 471 16.20 25.84 -26.13
N CYS A 472 15.67 25.67 -27.33
CA CYS A 472 16.45 25.28 -28.51
C CYS A 472 17.22 26.44 -29.15
N LEU A 473 16.73 27.68 -29.03
CA LEU A 473 17.41 28.87 -29.56
C LEU A 473 18.48 29.41 -28.60
N MET A 474 18.36 29.09 -27.30
CA MET A 474 19.35 29.45 -26.26
C MET A 474 20.61 28.56 -26.28
N THR A 475 20.56 27.40 -26.93
CA THR A 475 21.66 26.41 -26.99
C THR A 475 22.31 26.44 -28.36
#